data_AF-A0A067BMW1-F1
#
_entry.id   AF-A0A067BMW1-F1
#
_cell.length_a   1.000
_cell.length_b   1.000
_cell.length_c   1.000
_cell.angle_alpha   90.00
_cell.angle_beta   90.00
_cell.angle_gamma   90.00
#
_symmetry.space_group_name_H-M   'P 1'
#
loop_
_entity.id
_entity.type
_entity.pdbx_description
1 polymer ?
#
loop_
_entity_poly.entity_id
_entity_poly.type
_entity_poly.pdbx_seq_one_letter_code
_entity_poly.pdbx_strand_id
1 'polypeptide(L)'
;MNLSTLFNHPMRSKEDDVRSATARVARIVHDAQAQAWAHDVGLRFMDVTWEDCARSKNSCWGPCISDMTLIVENTRMPVLRVPNFADPIMSISTRKIFVTVGNESPYIRAPRSTISLQEYLENITKYTELEHSLFAPDHDDHAVVSTQASFLPIETETTEFHVGLYNYQSSVDDPAVLVLVCTAAGTSAQVMTESDAILYSNEQGQKHTFVAERLSTHRAKRGVTSNGAMTAREEACNYVMIVQIPLQQKPPPPMRQYSNVASWSCEEEEECAVGGFAATFERPDVEDAMVSLGEALGPFPKLSQFRSVTRDAQYPIR
;
A
#
# COMPACT_ATOMS: atom_id res chain seq x y z
N MET A 1 21.93 13.65 7.13
CA MET A 1 22.09 14.20 5.77
C MET A 1 20.73 14.73 5.36
N ASN A 2 20.67 15.99 4.92
CA ASN A 2 19.44 16.72 4.68
C ASN A 2 18.83 16.30 3.33
N LEU A 3 17.52 16.03 3.29
CA LEU A 3 16.74 15.67 2.09
C LEU A 3 16.65 16.78 1.02
N SER A 4 17.29 17.93 1.25
CA SER A 4 17.18 19.13 0.43
C SER A 4 18.10 19.16 -0.81
N THR A 5 18.77 18.07 -1.18
CA THR A 5 19.71 18.06 -2.33
C THR A 5 19.38 17.06 -3.44
N LEU A 6 18.22 16.38 -3.40
CA LEU A 6 17.78 15.48 -4.47
C LEU A 6 16.93 16.14 -5.56
N PHE A 7 16.54 17.41 -5.39
CA PHE A 7 15.69 18.12 -6.35
C PHE A 7 16.44 19.30 -6.98
N ASN A 8 17.33 19.00 -7.91
CA ASN A 8 17.88 20.00 -8.84
C ASN A 8 17.70 19.53 -10.29
N HIS A 9 16.49 19.04 -10.60
CA HIS A 9 15.99 18.96 -11.97
C HIS A 9 15.18 20.23 -12.28
N PRO A 10 15.24 20.73 -13.52
CA PRO A 10 14.58 21.97 -13.91
C PRO A 10 13.09 21.90 -13.56
N MET A 11 12.59 22.90 -12.83
CA MET A 11 11.17 23.02 -12.51
C MET A 11 10.36 23.00 -13.81
N ARG A 12 9.62 21.92 -14.01
CA ARG A 12 8.62 21.78 -15.05
C ARG A 12 7.58 22.90 -14.88
N SER A 13 7.11 23.50 -15.97
CA SER A 13 6.19 24.63 -15.87
C SER A 13 4.84 24.19 -15.30
N LYS A 14 4.13 25.10 -14.62
CA LYS A 14 2.80 24.83 -14.02
C LYS A 14 1.75 24.39 -15.05
N GLU A 15 1.96 24.68 -16.34
CA GLU A 15 1.11 24.23 -17.45
C GLU A 15 1.43 22.80 -17.92
N ASP A 16 2.68 22.37 -17.83
CA ASP A 16 3.08 20.99 -18.11
C ASP A 16 2.56 20.02 -17.03
N ASP A 17 2.40 20.51 -15.80
CA ASP A 17 1.94 19.75 -14.64
C ASP A 17 0.45 19.36 -14.78
N VAL A 18 -0.40 20.28 -15.28
CA VAL A 18 -1.82 20.03 -15.55
C VAL A 18 -2.03 19.03 -16.71
N ARG A 19 -1.11 18.98 -17.67
CA ARG A 19 -1.18 18.10 -18.84
C ARG A 19 -0.54 16.72 -18.65
N SER A 20 0.21 16.50 -17.56
CA SER A 20 0.84 15.21 -17.30
C SER A 20 -0.23 14.10 -17.16
N ALA A 21 0.05 12.89 -17.64
CA ALA A 21 -0.84 11.75 -17.36
C ALA A 21 -0.99 11.51 -15.86
N THR A 22 0.04 11.73 -15.07
CA THR A 22 -0.01 11.64 -13.60
C THR A 22 -1.13 12.51 -13.05
N ALA A 23 -1.18 13.79 -13.41
CA ALA A 23 -2.23 14.69 -12.94
C ALA A 23 -3.61 14.34 -13.53
N ARG A 24 -3.68 13.84 -14.77
CA ARG A 24 -4.94 13.39 -15.37
C ARG A 24 -5.51 12.16 -14.66
N VAL A 25 -4.69 11.17 -14.36
CA VAL A 25 -5.09 9.95 -13.65
C VAL A 25 -5.47 10.27 -12.21
N ALA A 26 -4.67 11.07 -11.50
CA ALA A 26 -4.99 11.51 -10.13
C ALA A 26 -6.36 12.21 -10.04
N ARG A 27 -6.70 13.05 -11.02
CA ARG A 27 -7.99 13.78 -11.04
C ARG A 27 -9.22 12.92 -11.28
N ILE A 28 -9.09 11.62 -11.58
CA ILE A 28 -10.25 10.71 -11.74
C ILE A 28 -11.14 10.70 -10.49
N VAL A 29 -10.56 10.90 -9.29
CA VAL A 29 -11.33 11.00 -8.03
C VAL A 29 -12.34 12.15 -8.02
N HIS A 30 -12.15 13.19 -8.84
CA HIS A 30 -13.03 14.34 -8.96
C HIS A 30 -13.84 14.34 -10.27
N ASP A 31 -13.68 13.32 -11.12
CA ASP A 31 -14.42 13.21 -12.37
C ASP A 31 -15.84 12.69 -12.10
N ALA A 32 -16.84 13.54 -12.36
CA ALA A 32 -18.23 13.23 -12.07
C ALA A 32 -18.75 12.00 -12.83
N GLN A 33 -18.26 11.76 -14.06
CA GLN A 33 -18.70 10.62 -14.86
C GLN A 33 -18.02 9.33 -14.41
N ALA A 34 -16.72 9.38 -14.10
CA ALA A 34 -16.01 8.24 -13.54
C ALA A 34 -16.61 7.83 -12.18
N GLN A 35 -16.95 8.81 -11.33
CA GLN A 35 -17.64 8.55 -10.07
C GLN A 35 -19.04 7.97 -10.28
N ALA A 36 -19.80 8.45 -11.26
CA ALA A 36 -21.10 7.87 -11.60
C ALA A 36 -20.97 6.40 -12.05
N TRP A 37 -20.02 6.08 -12.93
CA TRP A 37 -19.75 4.71 -13.35
C TRP A 37 -19.32 3.79 -12.20
N ALA A 38 -18.47 4.29 -11.29
CA ALA A 38 -18.07 3.54 -10.11
C ALA A 38 -19.27 3.31 -9.17
N HIS A 39 -20.08 4.34 -8.93
CA HIS A 39 -21.26 4.28 -8.07
C HIS A 39 -22.30 3.29 -8.58
N ASP A 40 -22.53 3.22 -9.90
CA ASP A 40 -23.47 2.29 -10.53
C ASP A 40 -23.15 0.80 -10.24
N VAL A 41 -21.90 0.49 -9.87
CA VAL A 41 -21.45 -0.85 -9.47
C VAL A 41 -21.10 -0.95 -7.98
N GLY A 42 -21.46 0.04 -7.17
CA GLY A 42 -21.22 0.05 -5.71
C GLY A 42 -19.78 0.38 -5.30
N LEU A 43 -18.98 0.95 -6.19
CA LEU A 43 -17.60 1.36 -5.96
C LEU A 43 -17.47 2.88 -5.93
N ARG A 44 -16.30 3.37 -5.54
CA ARG A 44 -15.96 4.79 -5.50
C ARG A 44 -14.47 4.98 -5.79
N PHE A 45 -14.12 6.04 -6.52
CA PHE A 45 -12.73 6.49 -6.62
C PHE A 45 -12.36 7.35 -5.40
N MET A 46 -11.21 7.07 -4.80
CA MET A 46 -10.73 7.72 -3.57
C MET A 46 -9.23 8.00 -3.66
N ASP A 47 -8.76 9.07 -3.00
CA ASP A 47 -7.33 9.41 -2.94
C ASP A 47 -6.53 8.53 -1.98
N VAL A 48 -7.20 8.06 -0.92
CA VAL A 48 -6.63 7.21 0.12
C VAL A 48 -7.65 6.17 0.55
N THR A 49 -7.15 5.00 0.95
CA THR A 49 -7.98 3.93 1.49
C THR A 49 -7.72 3.73 2.96
N TRP A 50 -8.79 3.48 3.70
CA TRP A 50 -8.70 3.25 5.13
C TRP A 50 -8.46 1.77 5.41
N GLU A 51 -7.21 1.41 5.70
CA GLU A 51 -6.79 0.04 6.02
C GLU A 51 -6.66 -0.14 7.53
N ASP A 52 -7.79 -0.10 8.23
CA ASP A 52 -7.79 -0.17 9.70
C ASP A 52 -7.65 -1.60 10.20
N CYS A 53 -6.73 -1.81 11.13
CA CYS A 53 -6.76 -2.99 11.99
C CYS A 53 -7.74 -2.78 13.15
N ALA A 54 -7.99 -1.54 13.57
CA ALA A 54 -8.98 -1.23 14.59
C ALA A 54 -9.48 0.22 14.55
N ARG A 55 -10.81 0.36 14.62
CA ARG A 55 -11.52 1.64 14.53
C ARG A 55 -12.71 1.68 15.49
N SER A 56 -12.96 2.87 16.07
CA SER A 56 -14.17 3.11 16.84
C SER A 56 -15.38 3.12 15.91
N LYS A 57 -16.47 2.44 16.31
CA LYS A 57 -17.67 2.32 15.49
C LYS A 57 -18.15 3.70 14.99
N ASN A 58 -18.35 3.82 13.68
CA ASN A 58 -18.78 5.06 13.00
C ASN A 58 -17.86 6.27 13.23
N SER A 59 -16.55 6.04 13.36
CA SER A 59 -15.57 7.10 13.60
C SER A 59 -14.39 6.99 12.63
N CYS A 60 -13.73 8.09 12.33
CA CYS A 60 -12.41 8.11 11.69
C CYS A 60 -11.27 7.89 12.71
N TRP A 61 -11.58 7.67 13.99
CA TRP A 61 -10.60 7.46 15.06
C TRP A 61 -10.57 6.01 15.54
N GLY A 62 -9.38 5.55 15.93
CA GLY A 62 -9.15 4.17 16.34
C GLY A 62 -7.74 3.95 16.84
N PRO A 63 -7.49 2.80 17.49
CA PRO A 63 -6.18 2.50 18.06
C PRO A 63 -5.18 1.94 17.03
N CYS A 64 -5.61 1.56 15.82
CA CYS A 64 -4.71 1.10 14.77
C CYS A 64 -5.33 1.36 13.38
N ILE A 65 -5.09 2.58 12.88
CA ILE A 65 -5.64 3.11 11.62
C ILE A 65 -4.51 3.50 10.69
N SER A 66 -4.66 3.13 9.42
CA SER A 66 -3.75 3.54 8.36
C SER A 66 -4.48 4.02 7.11
N ASP A 67 -3.99 5.10 6.52
CA ASP A 67 -4.33 5.51 5.16
C ASP A 67 -3.29 4.94 4.19
N MET A 68 -3.74 4.36 3.08
CA MET A 68 -2.86 3.76 2.09
C MET A 68 -3.21 4.19 0.67
N THR A 69 -2.19 4.41 -0.16
CA THR A 69 -2.35 4.56 -1.61
C THR A 69 -1.03 4.30 -2.35
N LEU A 70 -1.09 4.22 -3.68
CA LEU A 70 0.12 4.27 -4.51
C LEU A 70 0.47 5.72 -4.80
N ILE A 71 1.76 6.00 -4.90
CA ILE A 71 2.28 7.33 -5.19
C ILE A 71 3.21 7.24 -6.40
N VAL A 72 2.97 8.10 -7.38
CA VAL A 72 3.82 8.30 -8.55
C VAL A 72 4.39 9.70 -8.46
N GLU A 73 5.71 9.80 -8.53
CA GLU A 73 6.44 11.04 -8.21
C GLU A 73 6.06 11.48 -6.78
N ASN A 74 5.25 12.55 -6.64
CA ASN A 74 4.71 13.03 -5.36
C ASN A 74 3.16 13.10 -5.38
N THR A 75 2.51 12.38 -6.30
CA THR A 75 1.07 12.45 -6.51
C THR A 75 0.41 11.15 -6.10
N ARG A 76 -0.64 11.24 -5.27
CA ARG A 76 -1.46 10.09 -4.87
C ARG A 76 -2.26 9.59 -6.07
N MET A 77 -2.21 8.29 -6.27
CA MET A 77 -2.91 7.63 -7.36
C MET A 77 -4.31 7.23 -6.90
N PRO A 78 -5.33 7.31 -7.77
CA PRO A 78 -6.69 7.02 -7.40
C PRO A 78 -6.82 5.52 -7.09
N VAL A 79 -7.67 5.21 -6.12
CA VAL A 79 -8.03 3.84 -5.77
C VAL A 79 -9.53 3.65 -5.98
N LEU A 80 -9.90 2.63 -6.73
CA LEU A 80 -11.27 2.18 -6.96
C LEU A 80 -11.58 1.01 -6.03
N ARG A 81 -12.54 1.20 -5.14
CA ARG A 81 -12.97 0.20 -4.15
C ARG A 81 -14.35 0.52 -3.60
N VAL A 82 -14.88 -0.35 -2.74
CA VAL A 82 -16.08 -0.05 -1.94
C VAL A 82 -15.78 1.12 -0.99
N PRO A 83 -16.72 2.06 -0.75
CA PRO A 83 -16.50 3.20 0.14
C PRO A 83 -16.01 2.79 1.53
N ASN A 84 -15.12 3.57 2.15
CA ASN A 84 -14.43 3.20 3.39
C ASN A 84 -15.35 2.81 4.56
N PHE A 85 -16.55 3.40 4.68
CA PHE A 85 -17.52 3.05 5.73
C PHE A 85 -18.35 1.79 5.43
N ALA A 86 -18.34 1.32 4.18
CA ALA A 86 -19.12 0.20 3.69
C ALA A 86 -18.26 -0.99 3.24
N ASP A 87 -16.95 -0.93 3.51
CA ASP A 87 -15.98 -1.94 3.06
C ASP A 87 -16.36 -3.34 3.56
N PRO A 88 -16.65 -4.31 2.67
CA PRO A 88 -16.90 -5.67 3.07
C PRO A 88 -15.59 -6.31 3.52
N ILE A 89 -15.42 -6.43 4.83
CA ILE A 89 -14.31 -7.15 5.43
C ILE A 89 -14.43 -8.63 5.08
N MET A 90 -13.55 -9.13 4.20
CA MET A 90 -13.40 -10.56 3.97
C MET A 90 -12.46 -11.14 5.03
N SER A 91 -12.75 -12.33 5.53
CA SER A 91 -11.85 -13.08 6.40
C SER A 91 -11.30 -14.27 5.63
N ILE A 92 -9.98 -14.35 5.48
CA ILE A 92 -9.30 -15.42 4.74
C ILE A 92 -8.32 -16.10 5.69
N SER A 93 -8.31 -17.43 5.70
CA SER A 93 -7.31 -18.17 6.48
C SER A 93 -5.89 -17.79 6.06
N THR A 94 -5.03 -17.50 7.03
CA THR A 94 -3.62 -17.13 6.78
C THR A 94 -2.80 -18.27 6.16
N ARG A 95 -3.31 -19.50 6.18
CA ARG A 95 -2.76 -20.66 5.43
C ARG A 95 -3.01 -20.59 3.92
N LYS A 96 -3.99 -19.80 3.48
CA LYS A 96 -4.40 -19.64 2.07
C LYS A 96 -3.87 -18.35 1.45
N ILE A 97 -3.28 -17.48 2.25
CA ILE A 97 -2.56 -16.29 1.79
C ILE A 97 -1.11 -16.70 1.62
N PHE A 98 -0.52 -16.42 0.45
CA PHE A 98 0.84 -16.84 0.13
C PHE A 98 1.77 -15.65 -0.05
N VAL A 99 2.99 -15.80 0.46
CA VAL A 99 4.06 -14.80 0.40
C VAL A 99 5.32 -15.42 -0.18
N THR A 100 6.12 -14.62 -0.89
CA THR A 100 7.38 -15.07 -1.49
C THR A 100 8.54 -14.69 -0.58
N VAL A 101 9.40 -15.63 -0.23
CA VAL A 101 10.58 -15.41 0.64
C VAL A 101 11.88 -15.77 -0.09
N GLY A 102 13.01 -15.38 0.50
CA GLY A 102 14.37 -15.60 -0.01
C GLY A 102 15.03 -14.32 -0.54
N ASN A 103 14.27 -13.24 -0.71
CA ASN A 103 14.77 -11.92 -1.13
C ASN A 103 15.59 -11.22 -0.02
N GLU A 104 15.40 -11.60 1.24
CA GLU A 104 16.18 -11.09 2.37
C GLU A 104 17.61 -11.60 2.42
N SER A 105 17.88 -12.73 1.76
CA SER A 105 19.19 -13.36 1.78
C SER A 105 20.23 -12.48 1.07
N PRO A 106 21.43 -12.28 1.63
CA PRO A 106 22.50 -11.55 0.97
C PRO A 106 23.13 -12.32 -0.21
N TYR A 107 22.78 -13.60 -0.39
CA TYR A 107 23.31 -14.44 -1.46
C TYR A 107 22.48 -14.31 -2.74
N ILE A 108 23.13 -13.88 -3.83
CA ILE A 108 22.53 -13.67 -5.18
C ILE A 108 21.75 -14.88 -5.70
N ARG A 109 22.12 -16.11 -5.31
CA ARG A 109 21.49 -17.36 -5.79
C ARG A 109 20.59 -18.02 -4.75
N ALA A 110 20.17 -17.29 -3.72
CA ALA A 110 19.23 -17.83 -2.76
C ALA A 110 17.93 -18.25 -3.47
N PRO A 111 17.45 -19.49 -3.25
CA PRO A 111 16.21 -19.93 -3.86
C PRO A 111 15.05 -19.10 -3.31
N ARG A 112 14.18 -18.64 -4.20
CA ARG A 112 12.87 -18.09 -3.81
C ARG A 112 11.90 -19.24 -3.57
N SER A 113 11.07 -19.10 -2.54
CA SER A 113 10.00 -20.05 -2.26
C SER A 113 8.74 -19.32 -1.87
N THR A 114 7.60 -19.96 -2.10
CA THR A 114 6.29 -19.44 -1.73
C THR A 114 5.80 -20.23 -0.53
N ILE A 115 5.49 -19.54 0.55
CA ILE A 115 5.00 -20.11 1.81
C ILE A 115 3.70 -19.42 2.21
N SER A 116 2.96 -20.01 3.15
CA SER A 116 1.77 -19.35 3.68
C SER A 116 2.13 -18.15 4.56
N LEU A 117 1.25 -17.16 4.67
CA LEU A 117 1.39 -16.03 5.58
C LEU A 117 1.52 -16.52 7.03
N GLN A 118 0.75 -17.55 7.41
CA GLN A 118 0.88 -18.18 8.71
C GLN A 118 2.32 -18.68 8.96
N GLU A 119 2.87 -19.46 8.03
CA GLU A 119 4.23 -20.00 8.16
C GLU A 119 5.27 -18.88 8.25
N TYR A 120 5.08 -17.80 7.48
CA TYR A 120 5.93 -16.61 7.55
C TYR A 120 5.90 -15.97 8.95
N LEU A 121 4.71 -15.77 9.54
CA LEU A 121 4.55 -15.15 10.86
C LEU A 121 5.09 -16.03 11.99
N GLU A 122 4.86 -17.34 11.93
CA GLU A 122 5.41 -18.33 12.85
C GLU A 122 6.95 -18.33 12.84
N ASN A 123 7.54 -18.12 11.66
CA ASN A 123 8.97 -18.23 11.42
C ASN A 123 9.64 -16.91 11.03
N ILE A 124 9.04 -15.76 11.38
CA ILE A 124 9.48 -14.44 10.89
C ILE A 124 10.94 -14.13 11.24
N THR A 125 11.45 -14.71 12.33
CA THR A 125 12.85 -14.60 12.77
C THR A 125 13.85 -15.21 11.79
N LYS A 126 13.41 -16.06 10.85
CA LYS A 126 14.25 -16.60 9.77
C LYS A 126 14.47 -15.58 8.64
N TYR A 127 13.50 -14.68 8.44
CA TYR A 127 13.47 -13.75 7.32
C TYR A 127 13.82 -12.32 7.74
N THR A 128 13.92 -12.07 9.05
CA THR A 128 14.10 -10.75 9.64
C THR A 128 15.10 -10.81 10.79
N GLU A 129 15.43 -9.65 11.37
CA GLU A 129 16.29 -9.53 12.54
C GLU A 129 15.48 -9.54 13.87
N LEU A 130 14.22 -9.98 13.85
CA LEU A 130 13.35 -10.08 15.03
C LEU A 130 13.72 -11.29 15.90
N GLU A 131 13.51 -11.19 17.21
CA GLU A 131 13.84 -12.25 18.17
C GLU A 131 12.69 -13.24 18.40
N HIS A 132 11.45 -12.85 18.07
CA HIS A 132 10.24 -13.62 18.40
C HIS A 132 9.28 -13.74 17.20
N SER A 133 8.41 -14.75 17.25
CA SER A 133 7.30 -14.88 16.31
C SER A 133 6.29 -13.76 16.52
N LEU A 134 5.65 -13.34 15.42
CA LEU A 134 4.50 -12.42 15.45
C LEU A 134 3.16 -13.13 15.23
N PHE A 135 3.14 -14.46 15.27
CA PHE A 135 1.91 -15.25 15.13
C PHE A 135 1.27 -15.47 16.50
N ALA A 136 0.01 -15.07 16.65
CA ALA A 136 -0.84 -15.39 17.80
C ALA A 136 -1.81 -16.53 17.42
N PRO A 137 -1.57 -17.79 17.83
CA PRO A 137 -2.32 -18.95 17.34
C PRO A 137 -3.83 -18.90 17.53
N ASP A 138 -4.30 -18.23 18.59
CA ASP A 138 -5.72 -18.12 18.92
C ASP A 138 -6.44 -16.99 18.14
N HIS A 139 -5.70 -16.18 17.38
CA HIS A 139 -6.21 -14.96 16.75
C HIS A 139 -5.83 -14.81 15.26
N ASP A 140 -4.68 -15.32 14.85
CA ASP A 140 -4.07 -15.05 13.53
C ASP A 140 -4.28 -16.21 12.53
N ASP A 141 -5.20 -17.14 12.81
CA ASP A 141 -5.58 -18.19 11.86
C ASP A 141 -6.32 -17.65 10.61
N HIS A 142 -6.82 -16.41 10.72
CA HIS A 142 -7.41 -15.62 9.66
C HIS A 142 -6.83 -14.19 9.62
N ALA A 143 -6.78 -13.62 8.42
CA ALA A 143 -6.54 -12.19 8.20
C ALA A 143 -7.80 -11.55 7.62
N VAL A 144 -8.00 -10.28 7.95
CA VAL A 144 -8.98 -9.41 7.30
C VAL A 144 -8.39 -8.96 5.98
N VAL A 145 -9.13 -9.05 4.87
CA VAL A 145 -8.61 -8.73 3.55
C VAL A 145 -9.58 -7.82 2.81
N SER A 146 -9.03 -6.79 2.17
CA SER A 146 -9.76 -5.89 1.27
C SER A 146 -9.06 -5.83 -0.09
N THR A 147 -9.84 -5.97 -1.15
CA THR A 147 -9.35 -5.88 -2.53
C THR A 147 -9.62 -4.50 -3.09
N GLN A 148 -8.63 -3.93 -3.77
CA GLN A 148 -8.74 -2.61 -4.38
C GLN A 148 -7.90 -2.52 -5.65
N ALA A 149 -8.31 -1.65 -6.57
CA ALA A 149 -7.58 -1.39 -7.81
C ALA A 149 -7.05 0.05 -7.79
N SER A 150 -5.76 0.24 -8.11
CA SER A 150 -5.17 1.57 -8.26
C SER A 150 -4.77 1.81 -9.71
N PHE A 151 -4.89 3.04 -10.18
CA PHE A 151 -4.61 3.41 -11.57
C PHE A 151 -3.28 4.14 -11.65
N LEU A 152 -2.40 3.64 -12.51
CA LEU A 152 -1.08 4.21 -12.72
C LEU A 152 -0.98 4.86 -14.12
N PRO A 153 -0.33 6.03 -14.24
CA PRO A 153 -0.17 6.76 -15.49
C PRO A 153 0.98 6.17 -16.32
N ILE A 154 0.73 5.08 -17.06
CA ILE A 154 1.74 4.47 -17.95
C ILE A 154 1.52 4.96 -19.39
N GLU A 155 2.19 6.06 -19.76
CA GLU A 155 2.08 6.66 -21.11
C GLU A 155 3.03 6.04 -22.13
N THR A 156 4.23 5.66 -21.70
CA THR A 156 5.29 5.15 -22.58
C THR A 156 5.53 3.66 -22.32
N GLU A 157 6.62 3.31 -21.66
CA GLU A 157 6.98 1.94 -21.35
C GLU A 157 6.63 1.59 -19.90
N THR A 158 7.04 2.44 -18.97
CA THR A 158 6.98 2.14 -17.54
C THR A 158 6.76 3.38 -16.70
N THR A 159 6.21 3.19 -15.50
CA THR A 159 6.05 4.25 -14.49
C THR A 159 6.57 3.76 -13.15
N GLU A 160 7.45 4.54 -12.53
CA GLU A 160 7.91 4.29 -11.16
C GLU A 160 6.83 4.70 -10.15
N PHE A 161 6.64 3.87 -9.15
CA PHE A 161 5.69 4.13 -8.07
C PHE A 161 6.20 3.55 -6.75
N HIS A 162 5.59 3.99 -5.66
CA HIS A 162 5.79 3.42 -4.34
C HIS A 162 4.48 3.36 -3.57
N VAL A 163 4.46 2.57 -2.50
CA VAL A 163 3.32 2.51 -1.59
C VAL A 163 3.54 3.56 -0.52
N GLY A 164 2.61 4.52 -0.43
CA GLY A 164 2.52 5.45 0.68
C GLY A 164 1.61 4.87 1.76
N LEU A 165 2.07 4.88 3.00
CA LEU A 165 1.29 4.47 4.16
C LEU A 165 1.39 5.55 5.23
N TYR A 166 0.23 6.05 5.65
CA TYR A 166 0.14 6.92 6.80
C TYR A 166 -0.48 6.17 7.98
N ASN A 167 0.22 6.01 9.10
CA ASN A 167 -0.33 5.38 10.31
C ASN A 167 -0.45 6.41 11.45
N TYR A 168 -1.66 6.55 11.98
CA TYR A 168 -1.99 7.61 12.94
C TYR A 168 -1.40 7.39 14.34
N GLN A 169 -0.99 6.16 14.67
CA GLN A 169 -0.51 5.80 16.00
C GLN A 169 0.99 5.53 16.04
N SER A 170 1.65 5.36 14.89
CA SER A 170 3.07 4.99 14.83
C SER A 170 3.99 6.18 15.05
N SER A 171 5.01 5.95 15.88
CA SER A 171 6.10 6.89 16.12
C SER A 171 7.42 6.15 16.29
N VAL A 172 8.54 6.87 16.24
CA VAL A 172 9.88 6.25 16.25
C VAL A 172 10.16 5.47 17.53
N ASP A 173 9.64 5.96 18.65
CA ASP A 173 9.83 5.36 19.97
C ASP A 173 8.73 4.37 20.34
N ASP A 174 7.63 4.34 19.59
CA ASP A 174 6.44 3.55 19.91
C ASP A 174 5.66 3.18 18.64
N PRO A 175 6.20 2.26 17.81
CA PRO A 175 5.59 1.88 16.55
C PRO A 175 4.30 1.08 16.78
N ALA A 176 3.23 1.38 16.03
CA ALA A 176 1.94 0.71 16.17
C ALA A 176 1.79 -0.50 15.25
N VAL A 177 2.57 -0.55 14.16
CA VAL A 177 2.39 -1.56 13.12
C VAL A 177 3.71 -1.97 12.48
N LEU A 178 3.86 -3.27 12.24
CA LEU A 178 4.82 -3.81 11.29
C LEU A 178 4.09 -4.10 9.99
N VAL A 179 4.70 -3.73 8.87
CA VAL A 179 4.13 -3.88 7.54
C VAL A 179 4.97 -4.87 6.73
N LEU A 180 4.31 -5.81 6.07
CA LEU A 180 4.91 -6.65 5.04
C LEU A 180 4.52 -6.12 3.66
N VAL A 181 5.52 -5.82 2.85
CA VAL A 181 5.35 -5.50 1.43
C VAL A 181 5.61 -6.78 0.64
N CYS A 182 4.56 -7.37 0.09
CA CYS A 182 4.59 -8.69 -0.56
C CYS A 182 4.36 -8.55 -2.06
N THR A 183 5.30 -9.04 -2.87
CA THR A 183 5.19 -9.12 -4.33
C THR A 183 5.71 -10.46 -4.85
N ALA A 184 5.60 -10.72 -6.15
CA ALA A 184 6.26 -11.86 -6.78
C ALA A 184 7.80 -11.83 -6.65
N ALA A 185 8.41 -10.66 -6.41
CA ALA A 185 9.85 -10.53 -6.22
C ALA A 185 10.30 -10.95 -4.80
N GLY A 186 9.41 -10.86 -3.81
CA GLY A 186 9.75 -11.15 -2.42
C GLY A 186 8.84 -10.45 -1.42
N THR A 187 9.13 -10.68 -0.14
CA THR A 187 8.41 -10.13 1.01
C THR A 187 9.36 -9.32 1.87
N SER A 188 8.96 -8.12 2.25
CA SER A 188 9.83 -7.16 2.93
C SER A 188 9.14 -6.61 4.16
N ALA A 189 9.72 -6.84 5.34
CA ALA A 189 9.19 -6.36 6.60
C ALA A 189 9.76 -4.99 6.97
N GLN A 190 8.89 -4.04 7.32
CA GLN A 190 9.25 -2.69 7.78
C GLN A 190 8.42 -2.34 9.01
N VAL A 191 9.05 -1.78 10.03
CA VAL A 191 8.33 -1.21 11.18
C VAL A 191 8.02 0.25 10.87
N MET A 192 6.77 0.66 11.09
CA MET A 192 6.37 2.06 10.92
C MET A 192 6.90 2.90 12.08
N THR A 193 7.89 3.73 11.80
CA THR A 193 8.53 4.61 12.78
C THR A 193 8.12 6.07 12.63
N GLU A 194 7.40 6.38 11.57
CA GLU A 194 6.90 7.71 11.25
C GLU A 194 5.43 7.56 10.90
N SER A 195 4.66 8.62 11.07
CA SER A 195 3.25 8.60 10.74
C SER A 195 3.01 8.60 9.24
N ASP A 196 3.97 9.06 8.42
CA ASP A 196 3.91 9.02 6.95
C ASP A 196 5.19 8.34 6.44
N ALA A 197 5.06 7.21 5.75
CA ALA A 197 6.21 6.45 5.27
C ALA A 197 6.03 5.95 3.84
N ILE A 198 7.17 5.92 3.13
CA ILE A 198 7.32 5.19 1.88
C ILE A 198 7.70 3.76 2.22
N LEU A 199 6.95 2.79 1.71
CA LEU A 199 7.27 1.38 1.87
C LEU A 199 8.14 0.89 0.71
N TYR A 200 9.25 0.25 1.04
CA TYR A 200 10.20 -0.29 0.07
C TYR A 200 10.14 -1.82 -0.02
N SER A 201 10.65 -2.38 -1.12
CA SER A 201 11.00 -3.79 -1.21
C SER A 201 12.48 -4.00 -0.91
N ASN A 202 12.80 -5.06 -0.18
CA ASN A 202 14.14 -5.57 0.06
C ASN A 202 14.51 -6.56 -1.04
N GLU A 203 15.65 -6.34 -1.68
CA GLU A 203 16.33 -7.36 -2.49
C GLU A 203 17.80 -7.38 -2.04
N GLN A 204 18.19 -8.48 -1.39
CA GLN A 204 19.58 -8.73 -0.96
C GLN A 204 20.16 -7.60 -0.09
N GLY A 205 19.33 -7.00 0.76
CA GLY A 205 19.69 -5.90 1.65
C GLY A 205 19.66 -4.51 1.00
N GLN A 206 19.19 -4.39 -0.24
CA GLN A 206 18.98 -3.11 -0.91
C GLN A 206 17.49 -2.77 -0.96
N LYS A 207 17.17 -1.49 -0.81
CA LYS A 207 15.82 -0.95 -0.92
C LYS A 207 15.50 -0.59 -2.36
N HIS A 208 14.31 -0.98 -2.80
CA HIS A 208 13.78 -0.73 -4.12
C HIS A 208 12.37 -0.15 -4.01
N THR A 209 12.04 0.80 -4.89
CA THR A 209 10.66 1.14 -5.23
C THR A 209 10.14 0.16 -6.30
N PHE A 210 8.98 0.45 -6.87
CA PHE A 210 8.36 -0.39 -7.88
C PHE A 210 8.32 0.31 -9.22
N VAL A 211 8.29 -0.51 -10.27
CA VAL A 211 8.07 -0.10 -11.64
C VAL A 211 6.85 -0.86 -12.14
N ALA A 212 5.91 -0.12 -12.73
CA ALA A 212 4.76 -0.69 -13.41
C ALA A 212 4.97 -0.62 -14.92
N GLU A 213 4.66 -1.72 -15.61
CA GLU A 213 4.65 -1.84 -17.08
C GLU A 213 3.28 -2.34 -17.54
N ARG A 214 2.77 -1.87 -18.67
CA ARG A 214 1.55 -2.43 -19.28
C ARG A 214 1.69 -3.93 -19.56
N LEU A 215 0.65 -4.71 -19.28
CA LEU A 215 0.64 -6.16 -19.55
C LEU A 215 0.92 -6.45 -21.04
N SER A 216 0.32 -5.67 -21.94
CA SER A 216 0.56 -5.79 -23.39
C SER A 216 2.04 -5.60 -23.76
N THR A 217 2.72 -4.59 -23.21
CA THR A 217 4.15 -4.33 -23.41
C THR A 217 5.00 -5.45 -22.81
N HIS A 218 4.69 -5.92 -21.60
CA HIS A 218 5.39 -7.03 -20.96
C HIS A 218 5.27 -8.34 -21.78
N ARG A 219 4.09 -8.62 -22.33
CA ARG A 219 3.84 -9.77 -23.23
C ARG A 219 4.60 -9.63 -24.55
N ALA A 220 4.60 -8.45 -25.14
CA ALA A 220 5.35 -8.16 -26.37
C ALA A 220 6.86 -8.38 -26.18
N LYS A 221 7.45 -7.92 -25.06
CA LYS A 221 8.87 -8.15 -24.73
C LYS A 221 9.23 -9.63 -24.60
N ARG A 222 8.28 -10.47 -24.18
CA ARG A 222 8.43 -11.93 -24.08
C ARG A 222 8.12 -12.67 -25.39
N GLY A 223 7.68 -11.97 -26.43
CA GLY A 223 7.28 -12.57 -27.70
C GLY A 223 6.01 -13.45 -27.60
N VAL A 224 5.12 -13.16 -26.65
CA VAL A 224 3.84 -13.88 -26.48
C VAL A 224 2.68 -13.00 -26.92
N THR A 225 1.52 -13.62 -27.17
CA THR A 225 0.32 -12.91 -27.62
C THR A 225 -0.17 -11.92 -26.56
N SER A 226 -0.50 -10.70 -26.96
CA SER A 226 -1.02 -9.65 -26.07
C SER A 226 -2.38 -10.00 -25.46
N ASN A 227 -3.19 -10.79 -26.17
CA ASN A 227 -4.57 -11.08 -25.82
C ASN A 227 -4.71 -12.39 -25.03
N GLY A 228 -5.69 -12.45 -24.13
CA GLY A 228 -6.03 -13.65 -23.36
C GLY A 228 -5.88 -13.44 -21.85
N ALA A 229 -6.40 -14.40 -21.08
CA ALA A 229 -6.32 -14.41 -19.62
C ALA A 229 -4.87 -14.36 -19.14
N MET A 230 -4.65 -13.77 -17.96
CA MET A 230 -3.34 -13.78 -17.33
C MET A 230 -2.91 -15.21 -17.00
N THR A 231 -1.61 -15.48 -17.17
CA THR A 231 -0.99 -16.68 -16.58
C THR A 231 -0.87 -16.50 -15.07
N ALA A 232 -0.74 -17.59 -14.30
CA ALA A 232 -0.53 -17.51 -12.84
C ALA A 232 0.67 -16.64 -12.44
N ARG A 233 1.71 -16.58 -13.29
CA ARG A 233 2.85 -15.68 -13.08
C ARG A 233 2.49 -14.21 -13.30
N GLU A 234 1.69 -13.92 -14.33
CA GLU A 234 1.22 -12.55 -14.61
C GLU A 234 0.28 -12.07 -13.50
N GLU A 235 -0.61 -12.93 -13.01
CA GLU A 235 -1.45 -12.64 -11.84
C GLU A 235 -0.60 -12.31 -10.61
N ALA A 236 0.44 -13.12 -10.31
CA ALA A 236 1.35 -12.86 -9.19
C ALA A 236 2.15 -11.55 -9.34
N CYS A 237 2.40 -11.12 -10.58
CA CYS A 237 3.09 -9.87 -10.89
C CYS A 237 2.13 -8.68 -11.00
N ASN A 238 0.81 -8.87 -10.92
CA ASN A 238 -0.17 -7.79 -11.12
C ASN A 238 -0.58 -7.07 -9.83
N TYR A 239 -0.15 -7.55 -8.66
CA TYR A 239 -0.52 -6.95 -7.39
C TYR A 239 0.68 -6.71 -6.46
N VAL A 240 0.50 -5.75 -5.56
CA VAL A 240 1.31 -5.57 -4.35
C VAL A 240 0.37 -5.84 -3.17
N MET A 241 0.70 -6.82 -2.33
CA MET A 241 -0.07 -7.13 -1.14
C MET A 241 0.63 -6.51 0.08
N ILE A 242 -0.10 -5.68 0.81
CA ILE A 242 0.37 -5.03 2.03
C ILE A 242 -0.30 -5.72 3.20
N VAL A 243 0.50 -6.27 4.11
CA VAL A 243 0.00 -6.91 5.33
C VAL A 243 0.41 -6.05 6.51
N GLN A 244 -0.56 -5.61 7.30
CA GLN A 244 -0.39 -4.85 8.52
C GLN A 244 -0.52 -5.77 9.73
N ILE A 245 0.51 -5.76 10.58
CA ILE A 245 0.62 -6.55 11.79
C ILE A 245 0.66 -5.59 12.98
N PRO A 246 -0.43 -5.46 13.74
CA PRO A 246 -0.48 -4.60 14.91
C PRO A 246 0.56 -5.00 15.96
N LEU A 247 1.28 -4.01 16.48
CA LEU A 247 2.31 -4.14 17.52
C LEU A 247 1.84 -3.56 18.84
N GLN A 248 2.32 -4.11 19.95
CA GLN A 248 2.02 -3.57 21.26
C GLN A 248 2.72 -2.24 21.47
N GLN A 249 1.93 -1.21 21.74
CA GLN A 249 2.42 0.13 22.06
C GLN A 249 2.57 0.32 23.58
N LYS A 250 3.36 1.32 23.96
CA LYS A 250 3.46 1.76 25.35
C LYS A 250 2.07 2.21 25.82
N PRO A 251 1.71 1.93 27.08
CA PRO A 251 0.45 2.43 27.61
C PRO A 251 0.43 3.96 27.48
N PRO A 252 -0.67 4.55 27.00
CA PRO A 252 -0.75 5.99 26.84
C PRO A 252 -0.48 6.65 28.19
N PRO A 253 0.26 7.77 28.24
CA PRO A 253 0.42 8.51 29.48
C PRO A 253 -0.97 8.84 30.04
N PRO A 254 -1.17 8.76 31.37
CA PRO A 254 -2.48 9.00 31.96
C PRO A 254 -2.98 10.37 31.49
N MET A 255 -4.11 10.37 30.78
CA MET A 255 -4.73 11.60 30.28
C MET A 255 -4.92 12.56 31.46
N ARG A 256 -4.22 13.71 31.43
CA ARG A 256 -4.68 14.87 32.20
C ARG A 256 -6.04 15.22 31.61
N GLN A 257 -7.09 15.09 32.41
CA GLN A 257 -8.44 15.56 32.07
C GLN A 257 -8.37 17.06 31.75
N TYR A 258 -8.18 17.39 30.48
CA TYR A 258 -8.56 18.68 29.95
C TYR A 258 -10.01 18.55 29.53
N SER A 259 -10.91 18.97 30.43
CA SER A 259 -12.29 19.28 30.09
C SER A 259 -12.27 20.42 29.08
N ASN A 260 -12.34 20.10 27.80
CA ASN A 260 -12.84 20.98 26.76
C ASN A 260 -13.25 20.09 25.59
N VAL A 261 -14.47 19.56 25.70
CA VAL A 261 -15.16 18.86 24.62
C VAL A 261 -15.52 19.92 23.57
N ALA A 262 -14.59 20.26 22.69
CA ALA A 262 -14.94 20.86 21.42
C ALA A 262 -15.39 19.69 20.53
N SER A 263 -16.70 19.49 20.46
CA SER A 263 -17.35 18.64 19.46
C SER A 263 -17.05 19.21 18.08
N TRP A 264 -15.96 18.77 17.45
CA TRP A 264 -15.80 18.89 16.01
C TRP A 264 -16.60 17.75 15.38
N SER A 265 -17.81 18.07 14.95
CA SER A 265 -18.52 17.28 13.95
C SER A 265 -17.64 17.25 12.70
N CYS A 266 -17.28 16.05 12.22
CA CYS A 266 -16.94 15.88 10.82
C CYS A 266 -18.23 16.19 10.04
N GLU A 267 -18.37 17.44 9.61
CA GLU A 267 -19.36 17.78 8.61
C GLU A 267 -19.05 16.94 7.36
N GLU A 268 -20.06 16.24 6.86
CA GLU A 268 -20.01 15.65 5.53
C GLU A 268 -19.67 16.79 4.57
N GLU A 269 -18.56 16.69 3.84
CA GLU A 269 -18.24 17.68 2.82
C GLU A 269 -19.38 17.70 1.79
N GLU A 270 -20.09 18.83 1.74
CA GLU A 270 -21.04 19.14 0.69
C GLU A 270 -20.34 19.13 -0.67
N GLU A 271 -20.98 18.47 -1.64
CA GLU A 271 -20.58 18.50 -3.05
C GLU A 271 -20.40 19.93 -3.54
N CYS A 272 -19.14 20.31 -3.77
CA CYS A 272 -18.84 21.48 -4.58
C CYS A 272 -19.23 21.15 -6.03
N ALA A 273 -20.33 21.73 -6.50
CA ALA A 273 -20.70 21.71 -7.91
C ALA A 273 -19.64 22.47 -8.73
N VAL A 274 -18.71 21.72 -9.33
CA VAL A 274 -17.73 22.26 -10.28
C VAL A 274 -18.31 22.13 -11.69
N GLY A 275 -18.36 23.26 -12.40
CA GLY A 275 -18.97 23.39 -13.72
C GLY A 275 -18.50 22.34 -14.72
N GLY A 276 -19.46 21.76 -15.43
CA GLY A 276 -19.23 20.72 -16.42
C GLY A 276 -18.32 21.19 -17.56
N PHE A 277 -17.14 20.59 -17.66
CA PHE A 277 -16.41 20.52 -18.90
C PHE A 277 -16.98 19.32 -19.69
N ALA A 278 -17.61 19.60 -20.82
CA ALA A 278 -17.96 18.57 -21.78
C ALA A 278 -16.66 18.05 -22.41
N ALA A 279 -16.09 16.98 -21.85
CA ALA A 279 -15.02 16.24 -22.48
C ALA A 279 -15.65 15.32 -23.54
N THR A 280 -15.22 15.45 -24.79
CA THR A 280 -15.41 14.41 -25.80
C THR A 280 -14.62 13.18 -25.35
N PHE A 281 -15.30 12.12 -24.92
CA PHE A 281 -14.64 10.93 -24.41
C PHE A 281 -14.09 10.06 -25.54
N GLU A 282 -12.76 10.01 -25.64
CA GLU A 282 -12.10 8.82 -26.17
C GLU A 282 -12.35 7.66 -25.19
N ARG A 283 -12.41 6.43 -25.70
CA ARG A 283 -12.58 5.24 -24.84
C ARG A 283 -11.45 5.19 -23.82
N PRO A 284 -11.73 4.87 -22.54
CA PRO A 284 -10.68 4.67 -21.54
C PRO A 284 -9.68 3.62 -22.01
N ASP A 285 -8.42 4.00 -22.11
CA ASP A 285 -7.30 3.12 -22.43
C ASP A 285 -6.67 2.65 -21.12
N VAL A 286 -7.26 1.59 -20.55
CA VAL A 286 -6.86 0.99 -19.28
C VAL A 286 -6.60 -0.50 -19.51
N GLU A 287 -5.51 -1.00 -18.96
CA GLU A 287 -5.16 -2.42 -18.93
C GLU A 287 -4.44 -2.80 -17.62
N ASP A 288 -4.27 -4.09 -17.38
CA ASP A 288 -3.52 -4.61 -16.25
C ASP A 288 -2.03 -4.19 -16.33
N ALA A 289 -1.43 -3.90 -15.17
CA ALA A 289 -0.02 -3.56 -15.06
C ALA A 289 0.79 -4.70 -14.41
N MET A 290 2.01 -4.91 -14.88
CA MET A 290 2.99 -5.82 -14.29
C MET A 290 3.92 -5.01 -13.39
N VAL A 291 4.09 -5.48 -12.16
CA VAL A 291 4.94 -4.88 -11.13
C VAL A 291 6.28 -5.60 -11.12
N SER A 292 7.35 -4.80 -11.17
CA SER A 292 8.73 -5.22 -10.94
C SER A 292 9.44 -4.27 -9.98
N LEU A 293 10.63 -4.65 -9.53
CA LEU A 293 11.47 -3.77 -8.71
C LEU A 293 12.11 -2.68 -9.59
N GLY A 294 12.17 -1.46 -9.05
CA GLY A 294 12.93 -0.36 -9.62
C GLY A 294 14.42 -0.44 -9.30
N GLU A 295 15.15 0.64 -9.53
CA GLU A 295 16.58 0.70 -9.21
C GLU A 295 16.84 0.61 -7.70
N ALA A 296 18.06 0.19 -7.33
CA ALA A 296 18.48 0.13 -5.94
C ALA A 296 18.72 1.55 -5.40
N LEU A 297 18.03 1.92 -4.33
CA LEU A 297 18.11 3.26 -3.73
C LEU A 297 19.01 3.32 -2.49
N GLY A 298 19.70 2.23 -2.17
CA GLY A 298 20.62 2.09 -1.04
C GLY A 298 20.17 1.03 -0.02
N PRO A 299 20.81 0.97 1.16
CA PRO A 299 20.58 -0.11 2.12
C PRO A 299 19.12 -0.18 2.61
N PHE A 300 18.59 -1.39 2.70
CA PHE A 300 17.28 -1.64 3.29
C PHE A 300 17.31 -1.42 4.82
N PRO A 301 16.27 -0.78 5.40
CA PRO A 301 16.20 -0.55 6.85
C PRO A 301 16.31 -1.85 7.65
N LYS A 302 17.11 -1.81 8.71
CA LYS A 302 17.32 -2.94 9.61
C LYS A 302 16.26 -2.99 10.70
N LEU A 303 15.81 -4.19 11.04
CA LEU A 303 14.84 -4.45 12.10
C LEU A 303 15.49 -4.74 13.46
N SER A 304 16.82 -4.84 13.52
CA SER A 304 17.59 -5.08 14.76
C SER A 304 17.30 -4.09 15.89
N GLN A 305 16.92 -2.84 15.59
CA GLN A 305 16.51 -1.84 16.58
C GLN A 305 15.10 -2.11 17.17
N PHE A 306 14.28 -2.88 16.44
CA PHE A 306 12.92 -3.29 16.82
C PHE A 306 12.83 -4.77 17.15
N ARG A 307 13.97 -5.42 17.44
CA ARG A 307 14.04 -6.88 17.58
C ARG A 307 13.11 -7.48 18.64
N SER A 308 12.73 -6.68 19.64
CA SER A 308 11.88 -7.05 20.77
C SER A 308 10.43 -6.61 20.65
N VAL A 309 9.98 -6.13 19.48
CA VAL A 309 8.56 -5.80 19.29
C VAL A 309 7.68 -7.05 19.41
N THR A 310 6.49 -6.86 19.95
CA THR A 310 5.52 -7.94 20.20
C THR A 310 4.23 -7.67 19.45
N ARG A 311 3.58 -8.75 19.00
CA ARG A 311 2.27 -8.74 18.34
C ARG A 311 1.17 -8.29 19.31
N ASP A 312 0.34 -7.33 18.90
CA ASP A 312 -0.87 -6.93 19.64
C ASP A 312 -2.12 -7.69 19.16
N ALA A 313 -2.31 -8.89 19.70
CA ALA A 313 -3.40 -9.78 19.33
C ALA A 313 -4.82 -9.25 19.62
N GLN A 314 -4.98 -8.07 20.24
CA GLN A 314 -6.29 -7.42 20.38
C GLN A 314 -6.88 -6.99 19.03
N TYR A 315 -6.02 -6.78 18.03
CA TYR A 315 -6.40 -6.32 16.70
C TYR A 315 -6.04 -7.35 15.64
N PRO A 316 -6.88 -7.60 14.63
CA PRO A 316 -6.61 -8.57 13.57
C PRO A 316 -5.41 -8.13 12.70
N ILE A 317 -4.82 -9.12 12.02
CA ILE A 317 -3.94 -8.86 10.87
C ILE A 317 -4.81 -8.46 9.68
N ARG A 318 -4.38 -7.44 8.94
CA ARG A 318 -5.06 -6.91 7.75
C ARG A 318 -4.16 -6.96 6.52
#